data_AF-A0A840RMQ6-F1
#
_entry.id   AF-A0A840RMQ6-F1
#
_cell.length_a   1.000
_cell.length_b   1.000
_cell.length_c   1.000
_cell.angle_alpha   90.00
_cell.angle_beta   90.00
_cell.angle_gamma   90.00
#
_symmetry.space_group_name_H-M   'P 1'
#
loop_
_entity.id
_entity.type
_entity.pdbx_description
1 polymer ?
#
loop_
_entity_poly.entity_id
_entity_poly.type
_entity_poly.pdbx_seq_one_letter_code
_entity_poly.pdbx_strand_id
1 'polypeptide(L)' 'MAAVHNAVVLEEIAYMGIFSAQLAPRLSPMQQPLLDRHYLRKHGAKAYYGQ' A
#
# COMPACT_ATOMS: atom_id res chain seq x y z
N MET A 1 -6.64 -14.74 -10.00
CA MET A 1 -7.33 -13.51 -9.56
C MET A 1 -6.42 -12.47 -8.89
N ALA A 2 -5.23 -12.82 -8.37
CA ALA A 2 -4.33 -11.86 -7.72
C ALA A 2 -3.87 -10.69 -8.61
N ALA A 3 -3.58 -10.94 -9.90
CA ALA A 3 -3.10 -9.90 -10.80
C ALA A 3 -4.15 -8.79 -11.05
N VAL A 4 -5.41 -9.17 -11.27
CA VAL A 4 -6.51 -8.21 -11.48
C VAL A 4 -6.80 -7.43 -10.20
N HIS A 5 -6.82 -8.11 -9.05
CA HIS A 5 -6.98 -7.44 -7.76
C HIS A 5 -5.88 -6.40 -7.51
N ASN A 6 -4.62 -6.77 -7.76
CA ASN A 6 -3.49 -5.86 -7.60
C ASN A 6 -3.54 -4.69 -8.58
N ALA A 7 -4.01 -4.90 -9.82
CA ALA A 7 -4.18 -3.83 -10.80
C ALA A 7 -5.23 -2.80 -10.35
N VAL A 8 -6.37 -3.26 -9.80
CA VAL A 8 -7.39 -2.36 -9.24
C VAL A 8 -6.83 -1.58 -8.04
N VAL A 9 -6.14 -2.26 -7.12
CA VAL A 9 -5.55 -1.60 -5.96
C VAL A 9 -4.50 -0.57 -6.39
N LEU A 10 -3.70 -0.87 -7.42
CA LEU A 10 -2.71 0.07 -7.97
C LEU A 10 -3.36 1.33 -8.53
N GLU A 11 -4.47 1.20 -9.24
CA GLU A 11 -5.24 2.33 -9.77
C GLU A 11 -5.77 3.22 -8.64
N GLU A 12 -6.38 2.62 -7.61
CA GLU A 12 -6.92 3.36 -6.46
C GLU A 12 -5.84 4.16 -5.71
N ILE A 13 -4.67 3.56 -5.47
CA ILE A 13 -3.58 4.27 -4.79
C ILE A 13 -2.94 5.34 -5.67
N ALA A 14 -2.91 5.16 -7.00
CA ALA A 14 -2.44 6.20 -7.92
C ALA A 14 -3.38 7.42 -7.90
N TYR A 15 -4.70 7.18 -7.97
CA TYR A 15 -5.71 8.22 -7.85
C TYR A 15 -5.57 9.00 -6.54
N MET A 16 -5.55 8.31 -5.39
CA MET A 16 -5.37 8.96 -4.08
C MET A 16 -4.03 9.68 -3.97
N GLY A 17 -2.96 9.15 -4.59
CA GLY A 17 -1.63 9.75 -4.60
C GLY A 17 -1.59 11.12 -5.27
N ILE A 18 -2.31 11.31 -6.37
CA ILE A 18 -2.40 12.59 -7.08
C ILE A 18 -2.98 13.67 -6.16
N PHE A 19 -4.13 13.41 -5.52
CA PHE A 19 -4.75 14.38 -4.63
C PHE A 19 -3.94 14.60 -3.35
N SER A 20 -3.29 13.56 -2.83
CA SER A 20 -2.41 13.71 -1.66
C SER A 20 -1.22 14.62 -1.95
N ALA A 21 -0.61 14.49 -3.14
CA ALA A 21 0.46 15.36 -3.58
C ALA A 21 -0.01 16.81 -3.81
N GLN A 22 -1.24 17.00 -4.33
CA GLN A 22 -1.84 18.31 -4.49
C GLN A 22 -2.11 19.00 -3.14
N LEU A 23 -2.63 18.25 -2.17
CA LEU A 23 -2.93 18.76 -0.83
C LEU A 23 -1.67 19.02 0.00
N ALA A 24 -0.65 18.18 -0.15
CA ALA A 24 0.61 18.27 0.59
C ALA A 24 1.81 18.07 -0.36
N PRO A 25 2.29 19.14 -1.05
CA PRO A 25 3.38 19.04 -2.02
C PRO A 25 4.73 18.57 -1.44
N ARG A 26 4.88 18.60 -0.11
CA ARG A 26 6.07 18.11 0.62
C ARG A 26 5.75 16.87 1.46
N LEU A 27 4.73 16.11 1.11
CA LEU A 27 4.36 14.88 1.82
C LEU A 27 5.54 13.90 1.77
N SER A 28 6.04 13.52 2.95
CA SER A 28 7.05 12.48 3.06
C SER A 28 6.43 11.09 2.88
N PRO A 29 7.22 10.07 2.50
CA PRO A 29 6.78 8.69 2.52
C PRO A 29 6.23 8.27 3.89
N MET A 30 5.36 7.24 3.90
CA MET A 30 4.88 6.64 5.13
C MET A 30 6.04 6.06 5.95
N GLN A 31 5.86 6.02 7.27
CA GLN A 31 6.79 5.42 8.22
C GLN A 31 7.11 3.96 7.83
N GLN A 32 8.40 3.63 7.72
CA GLN A 32 8.86 2.29 7.34
C GLN A 32 8.29 1.17 8.23
N PRO A 33 8.25 1.31 9.58
CA PRO A 33 7.69 0.25 10.43
C PRO A 33 6.21 -0.07 10.16
N LEU A 34 5.44 0.93 9.71
CA LEU A 34 4.04 0.72 9.34
C LEU A 34 3.93 0.00 8.01
N LEU A 35 4.71 0.42 7.00
CA LEU A 35 4.76 -0.27 5.70
C LEU A 35 5.12 -1.75 5.87
N ASP A 36 6.18 -2.03 6.62
CA ASP A 36 6.63 -3.40 6.89
C ASP A 36 5.55 -4.20 7.62
N ARG A 37 4.92 -3.62 8.65
CA ARG A 37 3.82 -4.27 9.37
C ARG A 37 2.66 -4.61 8.45
N HIS A 38 2.26 -3.72 7.55
CA HIS A 38 1.12 -3.94 6.66
C HIS A 38 1.44 -4.98 5.57
N TYR A 39 2.63 -4.91 4.97
CA TYR A 39 3.04 -5.84 3.93
C TYR A 39 3.30 -7.24 4.51
N LEU A 40 4.17 -7.34 5.53
CA LEU A 40 4.58 -8.63 6.11
C LEU A 40 3.45 -9.35 6.84
N ARG A 41 2.40 -8.63 7.28
CA ARG A 41 1.19 -9.25 7.84
C ARG A 41 0.53 -10.23 6.87
N LYS A 42 0.49 -9.87 5.58
CA LYS A 42 -0.14 -10.67 4.52
C LYS A 42 0.88 -11.44 3.67
N HIS A 43 2.09 -10.91 3.54
CA HIS A 43 3.11 -11.39 2.61
C HIS A 43 4.46 -11.52 3.33
N GLY A 44 4.71 -12.68 3.95
CA GLY A 44 5.97 -12.96 4.64
C GLY A 44 5.99 -14.38 5.20
N ALA A 45 7.18 -14.89 5.52
CA ALA A 45 7.36 -16.26 6.03
C ALA A 45 6.62 -16.54 7.36
N LYS A 46 6.22 -15.49 8.09
CA LYS A 46 5.40 -15.55 9.32
C LYS A 46 4.07 -14.79 9.17
N ALA A 47 3.55 -14.66 7.95
CA ALA A 47 2.23 -14.07 7.73
C ALA A 47 1.19 -14.82 8.56
N TYR A 48 0.52 -14.11 9.47
CA TYR A 48 -0.49 -14.67 10.38
C TYR A 48 -1.92 -14.35 9.94
N TYR A 49 -2.05 -13.64 8.82
CA TYR A 49 -3.32 -13.43 8.13
C TYR A 49 -3.13 -13.87 6.68
N GLY A 50 -3.49 -15.13 6.41
CA GLY A 50 -3.25 -15.83 5.16
C GLY A 50 -3.95 -17.19 5.15
N GLN A 51 -5.27 -17.17 5.24
CA GLN A 51 -6.22 -18.06 4.54
C GLN A 51 -7.29 -17.16 3.94
#